data_AF-A0A9P6BG10-F1
#
_entry.id   AF-A0A9P6BG10-F1
#
_cell.length_a   1.000
_cell.length_b   1.000
_cell.length_c   1.000
_cell.angle_alpha   90.00
_cell.angle_beta   90.00
_cell.angle_gamma   90.00
#
_symmetry.space_group_name_H-M   'P 1'
#
loop_
_entity.id
_entity.type
_entity.pdbx_description
1 polymer ?
#
loop_
_entity_poly.entity_id
_entity_poly.type
_entity_poly.pdbx_seq_one_letter_code
_entity_poly.pdbx_strand_id
1 'polypeptide(L)'
;MGGGKWMGWWGHLGAPKQRGIAIYSLSPFEQRAFAGALHQAVFNTFRRVTGQIFYIGVPVGIAYSVFTWGKENHHWRLTKAGHAYYGGGDH
;
A
#
# COMPACT_ATOMS: atom_id res chain seq x y z
N MET A 1 -14.65 -27.90 -23.33
CA MET A 1 -14.81 -26.77 -22.38
C MET A 1 -15.82 -25.81 -22.98
N GLY A 2 -17.09 -25.91 -22.57
CA GLY A 2 -18.17 -25.07 -23.12
C GLY A 2 -18.23 -23.73 -22.39
N GLY A 3 -18.07 -22.63 -23.15
CA GLY A 3 -18.13 -21.24 -22.67
C GLY A 3 -16.85 -20.82 -21.93
N GLY A 4 -16.00 -20.01 -22.58
CA GLY A 4 -14.68 -19.60 -22.10
C GLY A 4 -14.68 -18.80 -20.79
N LYS A 5 -14.79 -19.50 -19.66
CA LYS A 5 -14.61 -18.95 -18.32
C LYS A 5 -13.27 -19.42 -17.77
N TRP A 6 -12.47 -18.49 -17.26
CA TRP A 6 -11.14 -18.74 -16.69
C TRP A 6 -11.18 -19.46 -15.32
N MET A 7 -12.37 -19.75 -14.78
CA MET A 7 -12.56 -20.43 -13.50
C MET A 7 -13.82 -21.31 -13.53
N GLY A 8 -13.70 -22.54 -13.03
CA GLY A 8 -14.80 -23.51 -12.87
C GLY A 8 -15.27 -23.69 -11.42
N TRP A 9 -15.77 -24.87 -11.06
CA TRP A 9 -16.21 -25.24 -9.71
C TRP A 9 -15.31 -26.33 -9.11
N TRP A 10 -15.57 -26.73 -7.86
CA TRP A 10 -14.93 -27.88 -7.23
C TRP A 10 -14.97 -29.12 -8.14
N GLY A 11 -13.80 -29.74 -8.35
CA GLY A 11 -13.63 -30.86 -9.27
C GLY A 11 -13.32 -30.46 -10.73
N HIS A 12 -13.52 -29.20 -11.13
CA HIS A 12 -13.22 -28.72 -12.49
C HIS A 12 -12.78 -27.23 -12.55
N LEU A 13 -11.91 -26.81 -11.63
CA LEU A 13 -11.50 -25.41 -11.44
C LEU A 13 -10.92 -24.71 -12.69
N GLY A 14 -10.48 -25.46 -13.70
CA GLY A 14 -9.87 -24.92 -14.92
C GLY A 14 -8.36 -24.72 -14.83
N ALA A 15 -7.73 -25.15 -13.74
CA ALA A 15 -6.29 -25.14 -13.56
C ALA A 15 -5.59 -26.26 -14.39
N PRO A 16 -4.29 -26.11 -14.69
CA PRO A 16 -3.48 -27.19 -15.24
C PRO A 16 -3.55 -28.47 -14.40
N LYS A 17 -3.39 -29.63 -15.03
CA LYS A 17 -3.33 -30.91 -14.31
C LYS A 17 -2.14 -30.92 -13.34
N GLN A 18 -2.40 -31.15 -12.05
CA GLN A 18 -1.39 -31.27 -11.01
C GLN A 18 -1.16 -32.76 -10.69
N ARG A 19 0.10 -33.21 -10.64
CA ARG A 19 0.47 -34.59 -10.29
C ARG A 19 1.75 -34.57 -9.44
N GLY A 20 1.80 -35.39 -8.39
CA GLY A 20 2.99 -35.56 -7.56
C GLY A 20 3.15 -34.54 -6.42
N ILE A 21 2.13 -33.72 -6.14
CA ILE A 21 2.14 -32.78 -5.01
C ILE A 21 1.38 -33.40 -3.85
N ALA A 22 2.05 -33.58 -2.71
CA ALA A 22 1.43 -34.00 -1.46
C ALA A 22 1.34 -32.80 -0.51
N ILE A 23 0.17 -32.59 0.10
CA ILE A 23 -0.10 -31.50 1.04
C ILE A 23 -0.45 -32.12 2.38
N TYR A 24 0.23 -31.66 3.44
CA TYR A 24 0.01 -32.12 4.80
C TYR A 24 -0.47 -30.95 5.66
N SER A 25 -1.40 -31.22 6.57
CA SER A 25 -1.90 -30.25 7.54
C SER A 25 -2.17 -30.94 8.88
N LEU A 26 -2.05 -30.19 9.98
CA LEU A 26 -2.42 -30.63 11.33
C LEU A 26 -3.78 -30.03 11.71
N SER A 27 -4.57 -30.73 12.52
CA SER A 27 -5.85 -30.21 13.00
C SER A 27 -5.66 -28.87 13.73
N PRO A 28 -6.50 -27.85 13.51
CA PRO A 28 -6.42 -26.59 14.25
C PRO A 28 -6.53 -26.76 15.77
N PHE A 29 -7.22 -27.82 16.23
CA PHE A 29 -7.36 -28.14 17.66
C PHE A 29 -6.11 -28.75 18.29
N GLU A 30 -5.16 -29.19 17.46
CA GLU A 30 -3.84 -29.70 17.88
C GLU A 30 -2.77 -28.61 17.82
N GLN A 31 -3.10 -27.43 17.27
CA GLN A 31 -2.19 -26.29 17.13
C GLN A 31 -2.48 -25.21 18.17
N ARG A 32 -1.43 -24.46 18.53
CA ARG A 32 -1.56 -23.22 19.29
C ARG A 32 -1.86 -22.07 18.34
N ALA A 33 -3.08 -21.52 18.39
CA ALA A 33 -3.58 -20.52 17.45
C ALA A 33 -2.66 -19.30 17.23
N PHE A 34 -2.00 -18.81 18.29
CA PHE A 34 -1.12 -17.62 18.24
C PHE A 34 0.35 -17.93 18.57
N ALA A 35 0.79 -19.17 18.33
CA ALA A 35 2.19 -19.52 18.55
C ALA A 35 3.12 -18.58 17.75
N GLY A 36 4.01 -17.88 18.47
CA GLY A 36 4.98 -16.97 17.87
C GLY A 36 4.39 -15.69 17.27
N ALA A 37 3.09 -15.41 17.46
CA ALA A 37 2.41 -14.30 16.80
C ALA A 37 3.06 -12.94 17.08
N LEU A 38 3.48 -12.65 18.32
CA LEU A 38 4.10 -11.36 18.65
C LEU A 38 5.49 -11.18 18.02
N HIS A 39 6.35 -12.19 18.14
CA HIS A 39 7.69 -12.16 17.54
C HIS A 39 7.59 -12.05 16.01
N GLN A 40 6.78 -12.91 15.39
CA GLN A 40 6.53 -12.89 13.95
C GLN A 40 5.90 -11.57 13.52
N ALA A 41 4.91 -11.05 14.25
CA ALA A 41 4.24 -9.80 13.92
C ALA A 41 5.24 -8.65 13.87
N VAL A 42 6.13 -8.49 14.84
CA VAL A 42 7.10 -7.38 14.84
C VAL A 42 8.07 -7.51 13.68
N PHE A 43 8.81 -8.62 13.58
CA PHE A 43 9.89 -8.74 12.60
C PHE A 43 9.40 -8.90 11.16
N ASN A 44 8.33 -9.67 10.93
CA ASN A 44 7.77 -9.85 9.60
C ASN A 44 7.07 -8.58 9.12
N THR A 45 6.38 -7.86 10.00
CA THR A 45 5.75 -6.58 9.62
C THR A 45 6.82 -5.56 9.30
N PHE A 46 7.86 -5.42 10.13
CA PHE A 46 8.97 -4.51 9.83
C PHE A 46 9.62 -4.84 8.47
N ARG A 47 9.95 -6.11 8.21
CA ARG A 47 10.50 -6.55 6.92
C ARG A 47 9.57 -6.24 5.73
N ARG A 48 8.26 -6.38 5.90
CA ARG A 48 7.27 -6.09 4.84
C ARG A 48 7.12 -4.60 4.59
N VAL A 49 7.04 -3.80 5.66
CA VAL A 49 6.88 -2.34 5.57
C VAL A 49 8.13 -1.70 4.96
N THR A 50 9.32 -2.10 5.39
CA THR A 50 10.58 -1.57 4.87
C THR A 50 10.77 -1.85 3.37
N GLY A 51 10.33 -3.02 2.88
CA GLY A 51 10.36 -3.32 1.45
C GLY A 51 9.43 -2.44 0.59
N GLN A 52 8.44 -1.78 1.19
CA GLN A 52 7.46 -0.95 0.49
C GLN A 52 7.58 0.55 0.83
N ILE A 53 8.42 0.91 1.80
CA ILE A 53 8.47 2.26 2.35
C ILE A 53 8.86 3.30 1.31
N PHE A 54 9.67 2.95 0.30
CA PHE A 54 10.04 3.91 -0.74
C PHE A 54 8.90 4.15 -1.74
N TYR A 55 8.11 3.13 -2.06
CA TYR A 55 6.98 3.27 -2.98
C TYR A 55 5.85 4.13 -2.40
N ILE A 56 5.73 4.18 -1.07
CA ILE A 56 4.70 4.97 -0.38
C ILE A 56 5.30 6.28 0.16
N GLY A 57 6.43 6.19 0.85
CA GLY A 57 7.06 7.30 1.56
C GLY A 57 7.60 8.38 0.63
N VAL A 58 8.17 8.03 -0.54
CA VAL A 58 8.65 9.02 -1.50
C VAL A 58 7.51 9.87 -2.07
N PRO A 59 6.44 9.29 -2.67
CA PRO A 59 5.35 10.10 -3.20
C PRO A 59 4.59 10.86 -2.11
N VAL A 60 4.39 10.26 -0.92
CA VAL A 60 3.77 10.97 0.22
C VAL A 60 4.64 12.15 0.67
N GLY A 61 5.96 11.96 0.76
CA GLY A 61 6.90 13.02 1.11
C GLY A 61 6.84 14.18 0.12
N ILE A 62 6.91 13.88 -1.18
CA ILE A 62 6.82 14.90 -2.25
C ILE A 62 5.48 15.64 -2.16
N ALA A 63 4.36 14.91 -2.08
CA ALA A 63 3.03 15.50 -2.02
C ALA A 63 2.88 16.43 -0.80
N TYR A 64 3.38 15.99 0.36
CA TYR A 64 3.32 16.77 1.59
C TYR A 64 4.19 18.04 1.53
N SER A 65 5.38 17.94 0.92
CA SER A 65 6.25 19.10 0.71
C SER A 65 5.61 20.13 -0.23
N VAL A 66 5.04 19.69 -1.36
CA VAL A 66 4.35 20.58 -2.31
C VAL A 66 3.13 21.23 -1.66
N PHE A 67 2.35 20.45 -0.90
CA PHE A 67 1.18 20.97 -0.20
C PHE A 67 1.55 22.04 0.84
N THR A 68 2.59 21.78 1.65
CA THR A 68 3.05 22.72 2.68
C THR A 68 3.55 24.01 2.05
N TRP A 69 4.38 23.91 1.01
CA TRP A 69 4.85 25.07 0.24
C TRP A 69 3.67 25.86 -0.37
N GLY A 70 2.72 25.18 -1.00
CA GLY A 70 1.57 25.82 -1.63
C GLY A 70 0.70 26.57 -0.62
N LYS A 71 0.49 25.98 0.56
CA LYS A 71 -0.27 26.60 1.66
C LYS A 71 0.43 27.87 2.17
N GLU A 72 1.73 27.81 2.46
CA GLU A 72 2.52 28.95 2.93
C GLU A 72 2.57 30.07 1.88
N ASN A 73 2.80 29.71 0.62
CA ASN A 73 2.81 30.66 -0.48
C ASN A 73 1.44 31.34 -0.66
N HIS A 74 0.35 30.58 -0.59
CA HIS A 74 -1.00 31.13 -0.65
C HIS A 74 -1.27 32.12 0.48
N HIS A 75 -0.93 31.77 1.73
CA HIS A 75 -1.07 32.69 2.86
C HIS A 75 -0.21 33.95 2.70
N TRP A 76 1.03 33.81 2.23
CA TRP A 76 1.91 34.96 1.98
C TRP A 76 1.30 35.92 0.96
N ARG A 77 0.79 35.39 -0.15
CA ARG A 77 0.17 36.20 -1.22
C ARG A 77 -1.05 36.98 -0.75
N LEU A 78 -1.81 36.45 0.21
CA LEU A 78 -2.96 37.13 0.82
C LEU A 78 -2.58 38.24 1.80
N THR A 79 -1.31 38.33 2.24
CA THR A 79 -0.86 39.44 3.09
C THR A 79 -0.75 40.74 2.30
N LYS A 80 -0.76 41.88 2.99
CA LYS A 80 -0.56 43.20 2.34
C LYS A 80 0.78 43.29 1.60
N ALA A 81 1.85 42.78 2.22
CA ALA A 81 3.18 42.76 1.60
C ALA A 81 3.24 41.83 0.39
N GLY A 82 2.56 40.68 0.46
CA GLY A 82 2.40 39.77 -0.68
C GLY A 82 1.58 40.38 -1.82
N HIS A 83 0.44 41.02 -1.53
CA HIS A 83 -0.35 41.73 -2.53
C HIS A 83 0.43 42.88 -3.17
N ALA A 84 1.26 43.62 -2.41
CA ALA A 84 2.11 44.67 -2.98
C ALA A 84 3.23 44.09 -3.88
N TYR A 85 3.88 43.00 -3.47
CA TYR A 85 4.95 42.34 -4.23
C TYR A 85 4.45 41.70 -5.54
N TYR A 86 3.26 41.08 -5.52
CA TYR A 86 2.70 40.38 -6.69
C TYR A 86 1.69 41.21 -7.50
N GLY A 87 1.07 42.24 -6.91
CA GLY A 87 0.09 43.11 -7.55
C GLY A 87 0.67 44.45 -8.06
N GLY A 88 1.93 44.76 -7.75
CA GLY A 88 2.60 46.00 -8.16
C GLY A 88 3.12 46.04 -9.61
N GLY A 89 2.62 45.18 -10.50
CA GLY A 89 3.01 45.13 -11.92
C GLY A 89 2.09 45.90 -12.87
N ASP A 90 0.94 46.39 -12.41
CA ASP A 90 -0.18 46.77 -13.30
C ASP A 90 -0.71 48.21 -13.10
N HIS A 91 0.12 49.14 -12.60
CA HIS A 91 -0.18 50.58 -12.60
C HIS A 91 1.05 51.43 -12.96
#